data_AF-A0A327R0X7-F1
#
_entry.id   AF-A0A327R0X7-F1
#
_cell.length_a   1.000
_cell.length_b   1.000
_cell.length_c   1.000
_cell.angle_alpha   90.00
_cell.angle_beta   90.00
_cell.angle_gamma   90.00
#
_symmetry.space_group_name_H-M   'P 1'
#
loop_
_entity.id
_entity.type
_entity.pdbx_description
1 polymer ?
#
loop_
_entity_poly.entity_id
_entity_poly.type
_entity_poly.pdbx_seq_one_letter_code
_entity_poly.pdbx_strand_id
1 'polypeptide(L)'
;MKNSFYSMFLIDSASKLKPMFVTDNFSGSTLKANVRFFNVSPNSATVTVGLLQGTTFTPLFSNRGFETQTSGTANEKFIEVTPGVYSVQVRRASDGFVLLTANDVTLQNGRYYTQVLRGFNSVEAPLILQTLMNH
;
A
#
# COMPACT_ATOMS: atom_id res chain seq x y z
N MET A 1 5.66 2.92 30.48
CA MET A 1 5.29 1.89 29.47
C MET A 1 5.21 2.60 28.12
N LYS A 2 5.85 2.07 27.07
CA LYS A 2 5.75 2.65 25.73
C LYS A 2 4.56 1.96 25.05
N ASN A 3 3.50 2.71 24.74
CA ASN A 3 2.41 2.16 23.94
C ASN A 3 2.94 1.87 22.54
N SER A 4 2.83 0.61 22.11
CA SER A 4 3.09 0.21 20.74
C SER A 4 1.75 -0.03 20.04
N PHE A 5 1.59 0.54 18.85
CA PHE A 5 0.44 0.29 18.00
C PHE A 5 0.80 -0.78 16.98
N TYR A 6 -0.16 -1.63 16.64
CA TYR A 6 0.03 -2.72 15.69
C TYR A 6 -1.17 -2.80 14.75
N SER A 7 -0.89 -3.13 13.49
CA SER A 7 -1.91 -3.49 12.51
C SER A 7 -1.81 -4.99 12.20
N MET A 8 -2.96 -5.66 12.12
CA MET A 8 -3.07 -7.07 11.70
C MET A 8 -3.86 -7.15 10.41
N PHE A 9 -3.33 -7.88 9.43
CA PHE A 9 -3.97 -8.16 8.15
C PHE A 9 -4.22 -9.66 8.02
N LEU A 10 -5.42 -10.04 7.59
CA LEU A 10 -5.69 -11.40 7.12
C LEU A 10 -5.45 -11.43 5.61
N ILE A 11 -4.47 -12.22 5.18
CA ILE A 11 -3.95 -12.21 3.81
C ILE A 11 -4.12 -13.59 3.14
N ASP A 12 -3.89 -13.63 1.82
CA ASP A 12 -4.08 -14.81 0.95
C ASP A 12 -5.56 -15.09 0.64
N SER A 13 -5.83 -16.26 0.06
CA SER A 13 -7.15 -16.79 -0.27
C SER A 13 -7.87 -17.38 0.95
N ALA A 14 -9.19 -17.55 0.88
CA ALA A 14 -9.99 -18.10 1.97
C ALA A 14 -9.52 -19.49 2.45
N SER A 15 -8.97 -20.31 1.55
CA SER A 15 -8.43 -21.65 1.88
C SER A 15 -7.01 -21.63 2.42
N LYS A 16 -6.30 -20.50 2.38
CA LYS A 16 -4.90 -20.33 2.83
C LYS A 16 -4.71 -19.13 3.74
N LEU A 17 -5.80 -18.66 4.34
CA LEU A 17 -5.86 -17.44 5.13
C LEU A 17 -4.82 -17.49 6.24
N LYS A 18 -4.01 -16.44 6.36
CA LYS A 18 -3.01 -16.32 7.42
C LYS A 18 -2.92 -14.88 7.91
N PRO A 19 -2.55 -14.65 9.19
CA PRO A 19 -2.33 -13.31 9.68
C PRO A 19 -0.95 -12.80 9.27
N MET A 20 -0.86 -11.49 9.08
CA MET A 20 0.37 -10.72 8.99
C MET A 20 0.29 -9.57 9.98
N PHE A 21 1.31 -9.43 10.83
CA PHE A 21 1.42 -8.39 11.84
C PHE A 21 2.49 -7.39 11.46
N VAL A 22 2.20 -6.11 11.68
CA VAL A 22 3.17 -5.03 11.49
C VAL A 22 3.09 -4.04 12.63
N THR A 23 4.22 -3.42 12.94
CA THR A 23 4.30 -2.38 13.97
C THR A 23 3.99 -1.03 13.33
N ASP A 24 3.12 -0.26 13.98
CA ASP A 24 2.78 1.08 13.55
C ASP A 24 3.66 2.10 14.28
N ASN A 25 4.54 2.76 13.52
CA ASN A 25 5.32 3.88 14.03
C ASN A 25 4.74 5.21 13.54
N PHE A 26 4.10 5.95 14.44
CA PHE A 26 3.49 7.26 14.20
C PHE A 26 4.42 8.44 14.52
N SER A 27 5.74 8.27 14.36
CA SER A 27 6.74 9.32 14.63
C SER A 27 7.09 10.20 13.42
N GLY A 28 6.39 10.07 12.30
CA GLY A 28 6.56 10.90 11.11
C GLY A 28 6.01 12.32 11.28
N SER A 29 6.32 13.18 10.32
CA SER A 29 5.98 14.59 10.31
C SER A 29 4.48 14.85 10.31
N THR A 30 4.05 15.85 11.09
CA THR A 30 2.67 16.36 11.11
C THR A 30 2.35 17.28 9.93
N LEU A 31 3.36 17.68 9.15
CA LEU A 31 3.22 18.52 7.96
C LEU A 31 3.18 17.71 6.66
N LYS A 32 3.42 16.40 6.74
CA LYS A 32 3.40 15.46 5.61
C LYS A 32 2.27 14.45 5.77
N ALA A 33 1.86 13.85 4.67
CA ALA A 33 1.09 12.61 4.73
C ALA A 33 2.06 11.44 4.85
N ASN A 34 1.75 10.45 5.67
CA ASN A 34 2.59 9.29 5.91
C ASN A 34 1.94 8.08 5.24
N VAL A 35 2.58 7.45 4.28
CA VAL A 35 2.00 6.36 3.47
C VAL A 35 2.87 5.13 3.54
N ARG A 36 2.26 3.95 3.63
CA ARG A 36 2.93 2.67 3.38
C ARG A 36 2.08 1.80 2.46
N PHE A 37 2.68 0.75 1.92
CA PHE A 37 2.01 -0.14 0.99
C PHE A 37 2.27 -1.61 1.32
N PHE A 38 1.22 -2.43 1.17
CA PHE A 38 1.30 -3.89 1.22
C PHE A 38 0.57 -4.51 0.03
N ASN A 39 1.23 -5.46 -0.62
CA ASN A 39 0.59 -6.27 -1.65
C ASN A 39 0.12 -7.60 -1.06
N VAL A 40 -1.18 -7.72 -0.80
CA VAL A 40 -1.80 -8.95 -0.27
C VAL A 40 -2.60 -9.69 -1.34
N SER A 41 -2.37 -9.39 -2.62
CA SER A 41 -2.96 -10.12 -3.75
C SER A 41 -2.09 -11.33 -4.13
N PRO A 42 -2.53 -12.57 -3.84
CA PRO A 42 -1.68 -13.77 -3.89
C PRO A 42 -1.22 -14.18 -5.29
N ASN A 43 -1.90 -13.73 -6.35
CA ASN A 43 -1.54 -14.03 -7.74
C ASN A 43 -1.26 -12.76 -8.56
N SER A 44 -0.96 -11.64 -7.90
CA SER A 44 -0.47 -10.45 -8.58
C SER A 44 0.97 -10.64 -9.04
N ALA A 45 1.33 -9.96 -10.13
CA ALA A 45 2.74 -9.77 -10.48
C ALA A 45 3.42 -8.86 -9.42
N THR A 46 4.75 -8.83 -9.40
CA THR A 46 5.48 -7.80 -8.66
C THR A 46 5.08 -6.41 -9.19
N VAL A 47 4.80 -5.47 -8.28
CA VAL A 47 4.30 -4.13 -8.63
C VAL A 47 5.22 -3.00 -8.19
N THR A 48 5.10 -1.87 -8.87
CA THR A 48 5.57 -0.56 -8.44
C THR A 48 4.36 0.33 -8.22
N VAL A 49 4.23 0.89 -7.02
CA VAL A 49 3.13 1.78 -6.63
C VAL A 49 3.65 3.19 -6.51
N GLY A 50 2.89 4.16 -7.02
CA GLY A 50 3.28 5.55 -7.00
C GLY A 50 2.12 6.51 -7.17
N LEU A 51 2.42 7.79 -6.95
CA LEU A 51 1.48 8.89 -7.15
C LEU A 51 1.58 9.37 -8.59
N LEU A 52 0.44 9.66 -9.19
CA LEU A 52 0.30 10.30 -10.49
C LEU A 52 -0.32 11.68 -10.28
N GLN A 53 0.35 12.70 -10.79
CA GLN A 53 -0.15 14.07 -10.84
C GLN A 53 0.01 14.59 -12.28
N GLY A 54 -1.13 14.86 -12.95
CA GLY A 54 -1.14 15.05 -14.39
C GLY A 54 -0.59 13.82 -15.10
N THR A 55 0.48 13.98 -15.89
CA THR A 55 1.17 12.88 -16.59
C THR A 55 2.41 12.35 -15.85
N THR A 56 2.79 12.96 -14.73
CA THR A 56 4.02 12.62 -14.00
C THR A 56 3.74 11.56 -12.95
N PHE A 57 4.41 10.41 -13.10
CA PHE A 57 4.34 9.30 -12.14
C PHE A 57 5.58 9.30 -11.24
N THR A 58 5.36 9.41 -9.93
CA THR A 58 6.40 9.37 -8.90
C THR A 58 6.30 8.02 -8.18
N PRO A 59 7.22 7.07 -8.40
CA PRO A 59 7.22 5.80 -7.70
C PRO A 59 7.52 5.99 -6.22
N LEU A 60 6.75 5.32 -5.37
CA LEU A 60 6.88 5.34 -3.91
C LEU A 60 7.37 4.00 -3.37
N PHE A 61 6.85 2.89 -3.92
CA PHE A 61 7.16 1.53 -3.48
C PHE A 61 7.44 0.66 -4.71
N SER A 62 8.70 0.32 -4.95
CA SER A 62 9.12 -0.44 -6.12
C SER A 62 9.32 -1.93 -5.79
N ASN A 63 9.16 -2.79 -6.79
CA ASN A 63 9.46 -4.23 -6.71
C ASN A 63 8.72 -4.97 -5.56
N ARG A 64 7.42 -4.69 -5.39
CA ARG A 64 6.60 -5.22 -4.31
C ARG A 64 5.82 -6.46 -4.74
N GLY A 65 6.28 -7.64 -4.30
CA GLY A 65 5.57 -8.92 -4.46
C GLY A 65 4.53 -9.15 -3.36
N PHE A 66 3.85 -10.30 -3.43
CA PHE A 66 2.90 -10.74 -2.38
C PHE A 66 3.58 -10.77 -1.01
N GLU A 67 2.92 -10.19 -0.01
CA GLU A 67 3.47 -10.08 1.33
C GLU A 67 3.40 -11.39 2.11
N THR A 68 4.42 -11.63 2.89
CA THR A 68 4.53 -12.64 3.95
C THR A 68 4.71 -11.91 5.28
N GLN A 69 4.75 -12.63 6.41
CA GLN A 69 5.13 -12.00 7.67
C GLN A 69 6.51 -11.32 7.58
N THR A 70 7.50 -11.97 6.95
CA THR A 70 8.86 -11.44 6.82
C THR A 70 8.90 -10.18 5.98
N SER A 71 8.26 -10.18 4.81
CA SER A 71 8.26 -9.00 3.95
C SER A 71 7.36 -7.89 4.51
N GLY A 72 6.23 -8.22 5.13
CA GLY A 72 5.38 -7.26 5.83
C GLY A 72 6.15 -6.48 6.89
N THR A 73 6.93 -7.16 7.74
CA THR A 73 7.84 -6.52 8.70
C THR A 73 8.93 -5.70 8.02
N ALA A 74 9.53 -6.18 6.93
CA ALA A 74 10.53 -5.41 6.20
C ALA A 74 9.96 -4.11 5.58
N ASN A 75 8.65 -4.11 5.33
CA ASN A 75 7.95 -3.09 4.57
C ASN A 75 7.02 -2.20 5.43
N GLU A 76 7.01 -2.36 6.74
CA GLU A 76 6.02 -1.74 7.64
C GLU A 76 6.15 -0.22 7.80
N LYS A 77 7.31 0.33 7.42
CA LYS A 77 7.63 1.75 7.57
C LYS A 77 6.78 2.62 6.66
N PHE A 78 6.29 3.72 7.22
CA PHE A 78 5.71 4.80 6.45
C PHE A 78 6.80 5.65 5.79
N ILE A 79 6.50 6.14 4.59
CA ILE A 79 7.25 7.18 3.92
C ILE A 79 6.44 8.47 3.92
N GLU A 80 7.13 9.60 3.97
CA GLU A 80 6.49 10.91 3.95
C GLU A 80 6.28 11.39 2.50
N VAL A 81 5.08 11.88 2.22
CA VAL A 81 4.72 12.50 0.95
C VAL A 81 4.09 13.86 1.18
N THR A 82 4.18 14.73 0.18
CA THR A 82 3.47 16.02 0.23
C THR A 82 1.96 15.76 0.26
N PRO A 83 1.20 16.42 1.16
CA PRO A 83 -0.25 16.32 1.17
C PRO A 83 -0.87 16.83 -0.12
N GLY A 84 -2.01 16.26 -0.53
CA GLY A 84 -2.70 16.63 -1.75
C GLY A 84 -3.70 15.57 -2.21
N VAL A 85 -4.33 15.82 -3.36
CA VAL A 85 -5.19 14.87 -4.06
C VAL A 85 -4.40 14.28 -5.22
N TYR A 86 -4.34 12.96 -5.30
CA TYR A 86 -3.55 12.23 -6.28
C TYR A 86 -4.37 11.12 -6.95
N SER A 87 -4.01 10.77 -8.17
CA SER A 87 -4.28 9.42 -8.65
C SER A 87 -3.16 8.51 -8.15
N VAL A 88 -3.48 7.33 -7.64
CA VAL A 88 -2.49 6.31 -7.25
C VAL A 88 -2.49 5.21 -8.29
N GLN A 89 -1.33 4.94 -8.88
CA GLN A 89 -1.19 3.88 -9.85
C GLN A 89 -0.40 2.70 -9.27
N VAL A 90 -0.90 1.51 -9.57
CA VAL A 90 -0.16 0.26 -9.40
C VAL A 90 0.24 -0.21 -10.79
N ARG A 91 1.55 -0.25 -11.02
CA ARG A 91 2.13 -0.68 -12.30
C ARG A 91 2.85 -2.01 -12.12
N ARG A 92 2.82 -2.87 -13.12
CA ARG A 92 3.64 -4.08 -13.14
C ARG A 92 5.11 -3.66 -13.17
N ALA A 93 5.93 -4.23 -12.29
CA ALA A 93 7.33 -3.81 -12.13
C ALA A 93 8.21 -4.14 -13.34
N SER A 94 7.85 -5.18 -14.12
CA SER A 94 8.67 -5.66 -15.24
C SER A 94 8.66 -4.74 -16.47
N ASP A 95 7.54 -4.07 -16.74
CA ASP A 95 7.29 -3.33 -17.99
C ASP A 95 6.60 -1.98 -17.78
N GLY A 96 6.20 -1.66 -16.54
CA GLY A 96 5.50 -0.42 -16.22
C GLY A 96 4.02 -0.41 -16.62
N PHE A 97 3.46 -1.53 -17.08
CA PHE A 97 2.04 -1.63 -17.46
C PHE A 97 1.13 -1.27 -16.29
N VAL A 98 0.17 -0.36 -16.49
CA VAL A 98 -0.77 0.07 -15.45
C VAL A 98 -1.80 -1.03 -15.21
N LEU A 99 -1.76 -1.63 -14.01
CA LEU A 99 -2.69 -2.67 -13.60
C LEU A 99 -3.99 -2.09 -13.05
N LEU A 100 -3.89 -0.98 -12.29
CA LEU A 100 -5.04 -0.23 -11.80
C LEU A 100 -4.64 1.23 -11.54
N THR A 101 -5.64 2.11 -11.59
CA THR A 101 -5.54 3.49 -11.12
C THR A 101 -6.66 3.76 -10.13
N ALA A 102 -6.32 4.23 -8.94
CA ALA A 102 -7.27 4.76 -7.97
C ALA A 102 -7.24 6.29 -8.05
N ASN A 103 -8.31 6.90 -8.54
CA ASN A 103 -8.40 8.35 -8.70
C ASN A 103 -8.78 9.04 -7.38
N ASP A 104 -8.50 10.34 -7.30
CA ASP A 104 -8.96 11.23 -6.23
C ASP A 104 -8.60 10.80 -4.79
N VAL A 105 -7.46 10.12 -4.63
CA VAL A 105 -6.93 9.74 -3.32
C VAL A 105 -6.42 10.99 -2.61
N THR A 106 -7.12 11.38 -1.55
CA THR A 106 -6.78 12.55 -0.73
C THR A 106 -5.85 12.14 0.41
N LEU A 107 -4.66 12.72 0.45
CA LEU A 107 -3.64 12.53 1.48
C LEU A 107 -3.48 13.82 2.28
N GLN A 108 -3.80 13.78 3.56
CA GLN A 108 -3.80 14.95 4.44
C GLN A 108 -2.55 15.03 5.32
N ASN A 109 -2.20 16.24 5.77
CA ASN A 109 -1.10 16.46 6.69
C ASN A 109 -1.32 15.75 8.03
N GLY A 110 -0.27 15.14 8.56
CA GLY A 110 -0.27 14.44 9.84
C GLY A 110 -1.08 13.15 9.88
N ARG A 111 -1.64 12.71 8.75
CA ARG A 111 -2.39 11.46 8.63
C ARG A 111 -1.50 10.31 8.18
N TYR A 112 -1.87 9.10 8.61
CA TYR A 112 -1.18 7.87 8.29
C TYR A 112 -2.09 6.97 7.45
N TYR A 113 -1.58 6.53 6.30
CA TYR A 113 -2.33 5.74 5.34
C TYR A 113 -1.62 4.42 5.06
N THR A 114 -2.36 3.31 5.16
CA THR A 114 -1.94 2.02 4.62
C THR A 114 -2.67 1.77 3.31
N GLN A 115 -1.93 1.68 2.22
CA GLN A 115 -2.44 1.23 0.93
C GLN A 115 -2.28 -0.28 0.81
N VAL A 116 -3.36 -0.98 0.49
CA VAL A 116 -3.39 -2.43 0.41
C VAL A 116 -3.88 -2.84 -0.98
N LEU A 117 -3.01 -3.50 -1.75
CA LEU A 117 -3.42 -4.16 -2.99
C LEU A 117 -3.99 -5.53 -2.64
N ARG A 118 -5.26 -5.77 -2.97
CA ARG A 118 -5.97 -7.03 -2.68
C ARG A 118 -6.76 -7.50 -3.89
N GLY A 119 -7.40 -8.66 -3.75
CA GLY A 119 -8.09 -9.32 -4.85
C GLY A 119 -7.15 -10.23 -5.63
N PHE A 120 -7.56 -10.63 -6.82
CA PHE A 120 -6.85 -11.52 -7.71
C PHE A 120 -6.67 -10.87 -9.09
N ASN A 121 -5.69 -11.33 -9.85
CA ASN A 121 -5.53 -10.93 -11.25
C ASN A 121 -6.53 -11.69 -12.15
N SER A 122 -7.84 -11.53 -11.89
CA SER A 122 -8.93 -12.14 -12.64
C SER A 122 -10.17 -11.22 -12.69
N VAL A 123 -11.11 -11.51 -13.60
CA VAL A 123 -12.33 -10.71 -13.76
C VAL A 123 -13.29 -10.91 -12.59
N GLU A 124 -13.37 -12.12 -12.02
CA GLU A 124 -14.30 -12.47 -10.95
C GLU A 124 -13.92 -11.87 -9.59
N ALA A 125 -12.63 -11.60 -9.38
CA ALA A 125 -12.12 -10.99 -8.17
C ALA A 125 -11.00 -10.02 -8.52
N PRO A 126 -11.31 -8.85 -9.12
CA PRO A 126 -10.30 -7.97 -9.68
C PRO A 126 -9.37 -7.37 -8.62
N LEU A 127 -8.21 -6.90 -9.08
CA LEU A 127 -7.29 -6.14 -8.24
C LEU A 127 -7.95 -4.84 -7.76
N ILE A 128 -7.89 -4.62 -6.46
CA ILE A 128 -8.41 -3.42 -5.80
C ILE A 128 -7.31 -2.82 -4.93
N LEU A 129 -7.12 -1.52 -5.02
CA LEU A 129 -6.32 -0.76 -4.07
C LEU A 129 -7.21 -0.14 -3.01
N GLN A 130 -7.12 -0.65 -1.78
CA GLN A 130 -7.81 -0.09 -0.63
C GLN A 130 -6.88 0.85 0.12
N THR A 131 -7.35 2.07 0.42
CA THR A 131 -6.62 3.01 1.29
C THR A 131 -7.29 3.04 2.65
N LEU A 132 -6.54 2.70 3.69
CA LEU A 132 -6.97 2.71 5.08
C LEU A 132 -6.30 3.88 5.80
N MET A 133 -7.06 4.68 6.54
CA MET A 133 -6.51 5.70 7.44
C MET A 133 -6.29 5.07 8.82
N ASN A 134 -5.04 5.04 9.27
CA ASN A 134 -4.66 4.40 10.53
C ASN A 134 -4.81 5.36 11.73
N HIS A 135 -4.65 6.67 11.51
CA HIS A 135 -4.76 7.74 12.51
C HIS A 135 -4.89 9.12 11.85
#